data_AF-A0A973JIY6-F1
#
_entry.id   AF-A0A973JIY6-F1
#
_cell.length_a   1.000
_cell.length_b   1.000
_cell.length_c   1.000
_cell.angle_alpha   90.00
_cell.angle_beta   90.00
_cell.angle_gamma   90.00
#
_symmetry.space_group_name_H-M   'P 1'
#
loop_
_entity.id
_entity.type
_entity.pdbx_description
1 polymer ?
#
loop_
_entity_poly.entity_id
_entity_poly.type
_entity_poly.pdbx_seq_one_letter_code
_entity_poly.pdbx_strand_id
1 'polypeptide(L)'
;MSTSTSPARGVTQGSTTDVRVRRGVTSWFTNRAIRTKLLILVGALALVAGGTGAFAVVSLQDLAAHATSLDEVQQGVAVPIGVVHQEEIKARMLVAQAGAYPTDTDEQQQVFVDKIAETDGDLQAAIDAVDAGLSGVDVPPWTAFKSDWAAWLVVRDDQLLPAAFAGDRETFADVSDNVSKPVLDVAIADLEEAEMGLAAHLAGVATEAEAAAASATRDVIIALVAGIIAVVLLGLWMARIIKRQVVEVQRALDALATGDLTATADVHSTDEIGRMAASLTTAQASLRETLQGVIETAATVAAAAEELSAANAEVAAGSDETSAQAGVVAAAAEQVSRNVQTVAAGAEEMGASIREIAQNANQAAKVASQ
;
A
#
# COMPACT_ATOMS: atom_id res chain seq x y z
N MET A 1 -29.45 -35.36 -68.14
CA MET A 1 -28.15 -35.87 -67.64
C MET A 1 -27.09 -34.81 -67.93
N SER A 2 -26.46 -34.33 -66.86
CA SER A 2 -25.09 -33.77 -66.70
C SER A 2 -24.53 -32.78 -67.73
N THR A 3 -23.84 -31.68 -67.41
CA THR A 3 -23.29 -31.07 -66.17
C THR A 3 -22.68 -29.75 -66.66
N SER A 4 -23.03 -28.60 -66.07
CA SER A 4 -22.37 -27.31 -66.31
C SER A 4 -22.01 -26.72 -64.95
N THR A 5 -20.76 -26.89 -64.53
CA THR A 5 -20.18 -26.31 -63.32
C THR A 5 -19.50 -24.97 -63.65
N SER A 6 -20.09 -23.89 -63.15
CA SER A 6 -19.49 -22.55 -63.10
C SER A 6 -18.84 -22.34 -61.73
N PRO A 7 -17.59 -21.83 -61.63
CA PRO A 7 -17.01 -21.53 -60.33
C PRO A 7 -17.42 -20.14 -59.85
N ALA A 8 -17.81 -20.11 -58.57
CA ALA A 8 -18.34 -18.97 -57.85
C ALA A 8 -17.32 -17.84 -57.63
N ARG A 9 -17.82 -16.61 -57.65
CA ARG A 9 -17.14 -15.40 -57.17
C ARG A 9 -16.86 -15.53 -55.68
N GLY A 10 -15.59 -15.49 -55.30
CA GLY A 10 -15.15 -15.32 -53.92
C GLY A 10 -15.46 -13.89 -53.45
N VAL A 11 -16.41 -13.77 -52.54
CA VAL A 11 -16.62 -12.57 -51.73
C VAL A 11 -15.60 -12.61 -50.60
N THR A 12 -14.58 -11.76 -50.65
CA THR A 12 -13.66 -11.55 -49.53
C THR A 12 -14.41 -10.81 -48.42
N GLN A 13 -14.81 -11.55 -47.39
CA GLN A 13 -15.24 -10.97 -46.11
C GLN A 13 -14.12 -10.09 -45.56
N GLY A 14 -14.44 -8.82 -45.31
CA GLY A 14 -13.56 -7.90 -44.59
C GLY A 14 -13.28 -8.46 -43.19
N SER A 15 -12.01 -8.74 -42.94
CA SER A 15 -11.51 -9.05 -41.61
C SER A 15 -11.78 -7.86 -40.70
N THR A 16 -12.66 -8.02 -39.71
CA THR A 16 -12.72 -7.15 -38.55
C THR A 16 -11.35 -7.19 -37.88
N THR A 17 -10.54 -6.16 -38.09
CA THR A 17 -9.36 -5.87 -37.28
C THR A 17 -9.82 -5.57 -35.87
N ASP A 18 -9.88 -6.63 -35.07
CA ASP A 18 -10.06 -6.58 -33.63
C ASP A 18 -8.82 -5.93 -33.02
N VAL A 19 -8.86 -4.60 -32.89
CA VAL A 19 -7.82 -3.81 -32.23
C VAL A 19 -7.85 -4.19 -30.75
N ARG A 20 -7.09 -5.22 -30.37
CA ARG A 20 -6.79 -5.53 -28.97
C ARG A 20 -6.01 -4.36 -28.38
N VAL A 21 -6.73 -3.39 -27.83
CA VAL A 21 -6.17 -2.34 -26.97
C VAL A 21 -5.46 -3.07 -25.83
N ARG A 22 -4.12 -3.05 -25.83
CA ARG A 22 -3.30 -3.50 -24.71
C ARG A 22 -3.74 -2.70 -23.48
N ARG A 23 -4.59 -3.31 -22.63
CA ARG A 23 -4.97 -2.75 -21.33
C ARG A 23 -3.71 -2.69 -20.48
N GLY A 24 -3.07 -1.52 -20.43
CA GLY A 24 -1.91 -1.28 -19.59
C GLY A 24 -2.26 -1.46 -18.12
N VAL A 25 -1.25 -1.73 -17.29
CA VAL A 25 -1.37 -1.92 -15.83
C VAL A 25 -2.16 -0.78 -15.17
N THR A 26 -1.99 0.44 -15.69
CA THR A 26 -2.74 1.63 -15.26
C THR A 26 -4.25 1.49 -15.48
N SER A 27 -4.70 0.99 -16.63
CA SER A 27 -6.14 0.81 -16.94
C SER A 27 -6.81 -0.29 -16.11
N TRP A 28 -6.07 -1.36 -15.79
CA TRP A 28 -6.56 -2.39 -14.88
C TRP A 28 -6.74 -1.83 -13.47
N PHE A 29 -5.79 -1.00 -13.04
CA PHE A 29 -5.76 -0.44 -11.71
C PHE A 29 -6.80 0.68 -11.50
N THR A 30 -6.99 1.56 -12.50
CA THR A 30 -7.99 2.63 -12.43
C THR A 30 -9.40 2.09 -12.26
N ASN A 31 -9.70 0.94 -12.83
CA ASN A 31 -11.04 0.33 -12.83
C ASN A 31 -11.38 -0.47 -11.56
N ARG A 32 -10.46 -0.53 -10.59
CA ARG A 32 -10.71 -1.20 -9.31
C ARG A 32 -11.36 -0.26 -8.30
N ALA A 33 -12.18 -0.85 -7.43
CA ALA A 33 -12.80 -0.16 -6.31
C ALA A 33 -11.77 0.57 -5.46
N ILE A 34 -12.15 1.72 -4.89
CA ILE A 34 -11.29 2.50 -3.98
C ILE A 34 -10.81 1.65 -2.80
N ARG A 35 -11.67 0.76 -2.28
CA ARG A 35 -11.28 -0.20 -1.22
C ARG A 35 -10.12 -1.09 -1.65
N THR A 36 -10.18 -1.67 -2.85
CA THR A 36 -9.11 -2.54 -3.37
C THR A 36 -7.81 -1.77 -3.56
N LYS A 37 -7.91 -0.54 -4.08
CA LYS A 37 -6.78 0.39 -4.23
C LYS A 37 -6.07 0.67 -2.89
N LEU A 38 -6.85 0.94 -1.83
CA LEU A 38 -6.32 1.13 -0.47
C LEU A 38 -5.72 -0.16 0.10
N LEU A 39 -6.36 -1.31 -0.09
CA LEU A 39 -5.83 -2.61 0.35
C LEU A 39 -4.52 -2.97 -0.34
N ILE A 40 -4.31 -2.58 -1.60
CA ILE A 40 -3.02 -2.76 -2.29
C ILE A 40 -1.93 -1.91 -1.62
N LEU A 41 -2.23 -0.67 -1.24
CA LEU A 41 -1.28 0.19 -0.53
C LEU A 41 -0.90 -0.39 0.86
N VAL A 42 -1.89 -0.85 1.61
CA VAL A 42 -1.67 -1.50 2.91
C VAL A 42 -0.92 -2.82 2.74
N GLY A 43 -1.26 -3.61 1.73
CA GLY A 43 -0.55 -4.84 1.38
C GLY A 43 0.90 -4.59 0.98
N ALA A 44 1.18 -3.53 0.22
CA ALA A 44 2.55 -3.14 -0.12
C ALA A 44 3.34 -2.73 1.13
N LEU A 45 2.74 -1.98 2.06
CA LEU A 45 3.36 -1.66 3.34
C LEU A 45 3.65 -2.91 4.17
N ALA A 46 2.70 -3.85 4.25
CA ALA A 46 2.87 -5.12 4.96
C ALA A 46 3.96 -6.00 4.32
N LEU A 47 4.06 -6.00 2.99
CA LEU A 47 5.12 -6.70 2.26
C LEU A 47 6.50 -6.09 2.53
N VAL A 48 6.61 -4.76 2.54
CA VAL A 48 7.86 -4.08 2.91
C VAL A 48 8.24 -4.44 4.34
N ALA A 49 7.33 -4.25 5.30
CA ALA A 49 7.61 -4.54 6.71
C ALA A 49 7.95 -6.02 6.96
N GLY A 50 7.18 -6.93 6.37
CA GLY A 50 7.41 -8.38 6.48
C GLY A 50 8.70 -8.81 5.78
N GLY A 51 8.99 -8.27 4.60
CA GLY A 51 10.21 -8.56 3.85
C GLY A 51 11.47 -8.06 4.57
N THR A 52 11.47 -6.81 5.06
CA THR A 52 12.59 -6.29 5.85
C THR A 52 12.73 -7.00 7.19
N GLY A 53 11.60 -7.36 7.83
CA GLY A 53 11.62 -8.13 9.08
C GLY A 53 12.22 -9.53 8.89
N ALA A 54 11.81 -10.25 7.85
CA ALA A 54 12.37 -11.56 7.52
C ALA A 54 13.87 -11.48 7.20
N PHE A 55 14.27 -10.48 6.40
CA PHE A 55 15.68 -10.25 6.09
C PHE A 55 16.52 -9.92 7.33
N ALA A 56 16.00 -9.09 8.24
CA ALA A 56 16.66 -8.78 9.51
C ALA A 56 16.82 -10.03 10.39
N VAL A 57 15.81 -10.90 10.45
CA VAL A 57 15.90 -12.18 11.19
C VAL A 57 16.99 -13.08 10.61
N VAL A 58 17.04 -13.25 9.29
CA VAL A 58 18.10 -14.05 8.64
C VAL A 58 19.48 -13.46 8.93
N SER A 59 19.63 -12.14 8.81
CA SER A 59 20.90 -11.46 9.10
C SER A 59 21.35 -11.62 10.57
N LEU A 60 20.40 -11.60 11.52
CA LEU A 60 20.69 -11.85 12.93
C LEU A 60 21.04 -13.31 13.21
N GLN A 61 20.46 -14.26 12.47
CA GLN A 61 20.81 -15.68 12.57
C GLN A 61 22.23 -15.94 12.07
N ASP A 62 22.64 -15.32 10.96
CA ASP A 62 24.02 -15.40 10.47
C ASP A 62 25.01 -14.80 11.47
N LEU A 63 24.67 -13.64 12.06
CA LEU A 63 25.49 -13.03 13.12
C LEU A 63 25.61 -13.92 14.35
N ALA A 64 24.51 -14.55 14.77
CA ALA A 64 24.51 -15.49 15.89
C ALA A 64 25.39 -16.72 15.59
N ALA A 65 25.37 -17.22 14.35
CA ALA A 65 26.22 -18.32 13.93
C ALA A 65 27.72 -17.97 14.01
N HIS A 66 28.10 -16.75 13.58
CA HIS A 66 29.47 -16.25 13.76
C HIS A 66 29.88 -16.17 15.23
N ALA A 67 29.00 -15.67 16.09
CA ALA A 67 29.25 -15.60 17.54
C ALA A 67 29.43 -17.00 18.16
N THR A 68 28.60 -17.97 17.78
CA THR A 68 28.76 -19.37 18.22
C THR A 68 30.07 -19.96 17.73
N SER A 69 30.47 -19.71 16.48
CA SER A 69 31.75 -20.23 15.96
C SER A 69 32.96 -19.66 16.70
N LEU A 70 32.92 -18.39 17.10
CA LEU A 70 33.96 -17.77 17.92
C LEU A 70 34.02 -18.42 19.31
N ASP A 71 32.87 -18.69 19.93
CA ASP A 71 32.80 -19.36 21.24
C ASP A 71 33.33 -20.80 21.15
N GLU A 72 32.99 -21.53 20.09
CA GLU A 72 33.49 -22.90 19.85
C GLU A 72 35.01 -22.94 19.70
N VAL A 73 35.62 -22.03 18.92
CA VAL A 73 37.08 -21.95 18.79
C VAL A 73 37.73 -21.48 20.09
N GLN A 74 37.11 -20.52 20.80
CA GLN A 74 37.62 -20.02 22.07
C GLN A 74 37.64 -21.12 23.15
N GLN A 75 36.54 -21.86 23.32
CA GLN A 75 36.43 -22.91 24.34
C GLN A 75 37.12 -24.21 23.93
N GLY A 76 37.10 -24.56 22.65
CA GLY A 76 37.67 -25.80 22.14
C GLY A 76 39.17 -25.73 21.88
N VAL A 77 39.74 -24.54 21.63
CA VAL A 77 41.15 -24.39 21.25
C VAL A 77 41.87 -23.38 22.13
N ALA A 78 41.39 -22.13 22.20
CA ALA A 78 42.16 -21.06 22.86
C ALA A 78 42.31 -21.26 24.36
N VAL A 79 41.24 -21.65 25.06
CA VAL A 79 41.30 -21.94 26.49
C VAL A 79 42.20 -23.15 26.78
N PRO A 80 42.05 -24.31 26.10
CA PRO A 80 42.97 -25.43 26.25
C PRO A 80 44.44 -25.11 25.93
N ILE A 81 44.75 -24.32 24.89
CA ILE A 81 46.13 -23.87 24.62
C ILE A 81 46.68 -23.08 25.81
N GLY A 82 45.87 -22.20 26.41
CA GLY A 82 46.28 -21.48 27.63
C GLY A 82 46.56 -22.40 28.82
N VAL A 83 45.85 -23.52 28.94
CA VAL A 83 46.14 -24.56 29.96
C VAL A 83 47.46 -25.27 29.65
N VAL A 84 47.73 -25.57 28.38
CA VAL A 84 49.00 -26.16 27.94
C VAL A 84 50.17 -25.24 28.31
N HIS A 85 50.07 -23.95 28.04
CA HIS A 85 51.06 -22.94 28.47
C HIS A 85 51.29 -22.93 29.98
N GLN A 86 50.22 -23.03 30.77
CA GLN A 86 50.33 -23.04 32.23
C GLN A 86 51.00 -24.31 32.76
N GLU A 87 50.56 -25.47 32.27
CA GLU A 87 51.07 -26.77 32.75
C GLU A 87 52.48 -27.05 32.24
N GLU A 88 52.89 -26.57 31.06
CA GLU A 88 54.27 -26.72 30.60
C GLU A 88 55.24 -25.92 31.49
N ILE A 89 54.87 -24.69 31.90
CA ILE A 89 55.66 -23.89 32.87
C ILE A 89 55.75 -24.64 34.20
N LYS A 90 54.63 -25.20 34.67
CA LYS A 90 54.58 -25.97 35.93
C LYS A 90 55.46 -27.21 35.86
N ALA A 91 55.46 -27.95 34.75
CA ALA A 91 56.31 -29.10 34.52
C ALA A 91 57.80 -28.73 34.62
N ARG A 92 58.22 -27.68 33.89
CA ARG A 92 59.61 -27.18 33.93
C ARG A 92 60.00 -26.70 35.32
N MET A 93 59.11 -26.01 36.02
CA MET A 93 59.33 -25.54 37.38
C MET A 93 59.48 -26.70 38.38
N LEU A 94 58.70 -27.78 38.26
CA LEU A 94 58.83 -28.97 39.09
C LEU A 94 60.17 -29.68 38.87
N VAL A 95 60.63 -29.79 37.62
CA VAL A 95 61.93 -30.38 37.29
C VAL A 95 63.08 -29.54 37.86
N ALA A 96 63.02 -28.21 37.69
CA ALA A 96 64.01 -27.31 38.27
C ALA A 96 64.03 -27.37 39.81
N GLN A 97 62.87 -27.51 40.45
CA GLN A 97 62.76 -27.70 41.89
C GLN A 97 63.34 -29.04 42.34
N ALA A 98 63.11 -30.13 41.59
CA ALA A 98 63.70 -31.43 41.89
C ALA A 98 65.24 -31.39 41.89
N GLY A 99 65.86 -30.61 41.00
CA GLY A 99 67.32 -30.39 40.99
C GLY A 99 67.84 -29.44 42.08
N ALA A 100 66.97 -28.56 42.63
CA ALA A 100 67.36 -27.52 43.58
C ALA A 100 67.13 -27.92 45.06
N TYR A 101 66.06 -28.67 45.35
CA TYR A 101 65.70 -29.09 46.70
C TYR A 101 66.30 -30.46 47.06
N PRO A 102 66.43 -30.79 48.36
CA PRO A 102 66.84 -32.13 48.77
C PRO A 102 65.84 -33.20 48.33
N THR A 103 66.33 -34.19 47.61
CA THR A 103 65.60 -35.38 47.15
C THR A 103 66.30 -36.66 47.60
N ASP A 104 66.89 -36.64 48.81
CA ASP A 104 67.75 -37.71 49.34
C ASP A 104 66.97 -38.95 49.80
N THR A 105 65.65 -38.81 50.00
CA THR A 105 64.76 -39.90 50.42
C THR A 105 63.74 -40.24 49.34
N ASP A 106 63.34 -41.52 49.29
CA ASP A 106 62.28 -42.00 48.39
C ASP A 106 60.97 -41.21 48.58
N GLU A 107 60.65 -40.80 49.81
CA GLU A 107 59.46 -39.99 50.11
C GLU A 107 59.54 -38.58 49.47
N GLN A 108 60.71 -37.95 49.49
CA GLN A 108 60.92 -36.65 48.85
C GLN A 108 60.86 -36.76 47.32
N GLN A 109 61.45 -37.81 46.74
CA GLN A 109 61.40 -38.07 45.30
C GLN A 109 59.96 -38.34 44.85
N GLN A 110 59.21 -39.15 45.59
CA GLN A 110 57.84 -39.52 45.26
C GLN A 110 56.91 -38.30 45.16
N VAL A 111 57.10 -37.28 46.01
CA VAL A 111 56.33 -36.03 45.91
C VAL A 111 56.49 -35.34 44.56
N PHE A 112 57.70 -35.33 43.99
CA PHE A 112 57.93 -34.77 42.66
C PHE A 112 57.38 -35.67 41.57
N VAL A 113 57.56 -36.99 41.68
CA VAL A 113 57.00 -37.97 40.73
C VAL A 113 55.48 -37.82 40.63
N ASP A 114 54.78 -37.75 41.76
CA ASP A 114 53.32 -37.63 41.79
C ASP A 114 52.85 -36.31 41.15
N LYS A 115 53.50 -35.19 41.47
CA LYS A 115 53.16 -33.87 40.91
C LYS A 115 53.46 -33.76 39.42
N ILE A 116 54.58 -34.35 38.97
CA ILE A 116 54.94 -34.39 37.55
C ILE A 116 53.91 -35.23 36.79
N ALA A 117 53.54 -36.40 37.31
CA ALA A 117 52.52 -37.25 36.70
C ALA A 117 51.14 -36.55 36.63
N GLU A 118 50.75 -35.80 37.66
CA GLU A 118 49.54 -34.97 37.66
C GLU A 118 49.60 -33.90 36.57
N THR A 119 50.67 -33.10 36.53
CA THR A 119 50.86 -32.04 35.52
C THR A 119 50.94 -32.60 34.10
N ASP A 120 51.61 -33.73 33.88
CA ASP A 120 51.66 -34.38 32.56
C ASP A 120 50.27 -34.85 32.13
N GLY A 121 49.47 -35.37 33.07
CA GLY A 121 48.08 -35.75 32.83
C GLY A 121 47.21 -34.56 32.43
N ASP A 122 47.31 -33.45 33.17
CA ASP A 122 46.56 -32.22 32.89
C ASP A 122 46.97 -31.59 31.55
N LEU A 123 48.28 -31.54 31.27
CA LEU A 123 48.82 -31.05 30.01
C LEU A 123 48.37 -31.91 28.83
N GLN A 124 48.46 -33.24 28.95
CA GLN A 124 48.01 -34.14 27.89
C GLN A 124 46.51 -34.02 27.64
N ALA A 125 45.69 -33.90 28.70
CA ALA A 125 44.26 -33.67 28.56
C ALA A 125 43.95 -32.34 27.84
N ALA A 126 44.73 -31.30 28.09
CA ALA A 126 44.61 -30.03 27.39
C ALA A 126 45.06 -30.15 25.93
N ILE A 127 46.15 -30.87 25.63
CA ILE A 127 46.59 -31.18 24.26
C ILE A 127 45.49 -31.92 23.49
N ASP A 128 44.88 -32.93 24.10
CA ASP A 128 43.79 -33.72 23.50
C ASP A 128 42.56 -32.85 23.23
N ALA A 129 42.24 -31.91 24.12
CA ALA A 129 41.17 -30.95 23.93
C ALA A 129 41.44 -30.00 22.76
N VAL A 130 42.68 -29.48 22.63
CA VAL A 130 43.10 -28.68 21.47
C VAL A 130 42.95 -29.50 20.19
N ASP A 131 43.47 -30.73 20.15
CA ASP A 131 43.39 -31.60 18.98
C ASP A 131 41.95 -31.90 18.54
N ALA A 132 41.02 -32.07 19.50
CA ALA A 132 39.60 -32.21 19.21
C ALA A 132 38.98 -30.91 18.66
N GLY A 133 39.38 -29.77 19.21
CA GLY A 133 38.89 -28.44 18.83
C GLY A 133 39.42 -27.92 17.48
N LEU A 134 40.60 -28.38 17.04
CA LEU A 134 41.23 -27.98 15.78
C LEU A 134 40.52 -28.49 14.51
N SER A 135 39.38 -29.15 14.63
CA SER A 135 38.58 -29.69 13.52
C SER A 135 38.16 -28.60 12.51
N GLY A 136 39.05 -28.25 11.58
CA GLY A 136 38.87 -27.20 10.56
C GLY A 136 39.61 -25.88 10.83
N VAL A 137 40.34 -25.76 11.95
CA VAL A 137 41.19 -24.60 12.26
C VAL A 137 42.65 -25.04 12.17
N ASP A 138 43.39 -24.47 11.24
CA ASP A 138 44.83 -24.71 11.16
C ASP A 138 45.55 -23.77 12.13
N VAL A 139 46.26 -24.33 13.11
CA VAL A 139 47.10 -23.58 14.04
C VAL A 139 48.54 -24.08 13.91
N PRO A 140 49.24 -23.81 12.80
CA PRO A 140 50.69 -24.01 12.77
C PRO A 140 51.33 -23.04 13.78
N PRO A 141 52.37 -23.45 14.54
CA PRO A 141 53.09 -24.73 14.52
C PRO A 141 52.68 -25.73 15.64
N TRP A 142 51.39 -25.89 15.95
CA TRP A 142 50.89 -26.77 17.04
C TRP A 142 51.41 -28.22 16.99
N THR A 143 51.53 -28.80 15.79
CA THR A 143 52.06 -30.17 15.65
C THR A 143 53.55 -30.26 15.98
N ALA A 144 54.32 -29.21 15.69
CA ALA A 144 55.74 -29.14 16.00
C ALA A 144 55.95 -29.01 17.52
N PHE A 145 55.18 -28.14 18.18
CA PHE A 145 55.15 -28.06 19.65
C PHE A 145 54.96 -29.44 20.31
N LYS A 146 53.95 -30.21 19.89
CA LYS A 146 53.69 -31.55 20.47
C LYS A 146 54.88 -32.50 20.29
N SER A 147 55.53 -32.46 19.13
CA SER A 147 56.71 -33.27 18.83
C SER A 147 57.90 -32.88 19.71
N ASP A 148 58.17 -31.58 19.83
CA ASP A 148 59.32 -31.07 20.56
C ASP A 148 59.12 -31.17 22.07
N TRP A 149 57.87 -31.02 22.54
CA TRP A 149 57.50 -31.32 23.91
C TRP A 149 57.73 -32.79 24.24
N ALA A 150 57.28 -33.72 23.39
CA ALA A 150 57.53 -35.15 23.58
C ALA A 150 59.04 -35.47 23.60
N ALA A 151 59.84 -34.81 22.77
CA ALA A 151 61.30 -34.93 22.79
C ALA A 151 61.90 -34.41 24.11
N TRP A 152 61.37 -33.31 24.65
CA TRP A 152 61.79 -32.81 25.96
C TRP A 152 61.43 -33.76 27.10
N LEU A 153 60.25 -34.39 27.08
CA LEU A 153 59.86 -35.38 28.09
C LEU A 153 60.87 -36.54 28.16
N VAL A 154 61.42 -36.99 27.02
CA VAL A 154 62.49 -38.01 27.00
C VAL A 154 63.76 -37.49 27.69
N VAL A 155 64.20 -36.26 27.42
CA VAL A 155 65.37 -35.67 28.09
C VAL A 155 65.12 -35.50 29.60
N ARG A 156 63.90 -35.10 29.97
CA ARG A 156 63.49 -34.95 31.37
C ARG A 156 63.57 -36.27 32.12
N ASP A 157 62.95 -37.32 31.57
CA ASP A 157 62.76 -38.60 32.25
C ASP A 157 64.04 -39.45 32.26
N ASP A 158 64.82 -39.41 31.17
CA ASP A 158 66.03 -40.24 31.04
C ASP A 158 67.28 -39.59 31.63
N GLN A 159 67.32 -38.25 31.77
CA GLN A 159 68.54 -37.53 32.15
C GLN A 159 68.35 -36.56 33.32
N LEU A 160 67.37 -35.64 33.25
CA LEU A 160 67.21 -34.62 34.30
C LEU A 160 66.73 -35.19 35.63
N LEU A 161 65.63 -35.96 35.64
CA LEU A 161 65.10 -36.54 36.88
C LEU A 161 66.07 -37.53 37.54
N PRO A 162 66.75 -38.43 36.81
CA PRO A 162 67.77 -39.29 37.39
C PRO A 162 68.93 -38.50 38.02
N ALA A 163 69.43 -37.45 37.35
CA ALA A 163 70.50 -36.61 37.89
C ALA A 163 70.05 -35.84 39.15
N ALA A 164 68.82 -35.30 39.14
CA ALA A 164 68.21 -34.64 40.29
C ALA A 164 68.08 -35.59 41.49
N PHE A 165 67.50 -36.77 41.29
CA PHE A 165 67.27 -37.76 42.35
C PHE A 165 68.55 -38.40 42.87
N ALA A 166 69.61 -38.46 42.07
CA ALA A 166 70.94 -38.87 42.51
C ALA A 166 71.71 -37.76 43.26
N GLY A 167 71.18 -36.53 43.31
CA GLY A 167 71.88 -35.37 43.88
C GLY A 167 73.05 -34.88 43.03
N ASP A 168 73.17 -35.34 41.78
CA ASP A 168 74.25 -34.99 40.86
C ASP A 168 73.97 -33.64 40.17
N ARG A 169 74.31 -32.57 40.88
CA ARG A 169 74.08 -31.19 40.42
C ARG A 169 74.92 -30.79 39.22
N GLU A 170 76.09 -31.40 39.03
CA GLU A 170 76.97 -31.08 37.89
C GLU A 170 76.35 -31.63 36.60
N THR A 171 75.97 -32.91 36.60
CA THR A 171 75.26 -33.51 35.47
C THR A 171 73.91 -32.86 35.22
N PHE A 172 73.15 -32.53 36.28
CA PHE A 172 71.87 -31.84 36.13
C PHE A 172 72.03 -30.48 35.45
N ALA A 173 73.02 -29.67 35.86
CA ALA A 173 73.28 -28.37 35.26
C ALA A 173 73.71 -28.49 33.80
N ASP A 174 74.63 -29.41 33.48
CA ASP A 174 75.09 -29.62 32.10
C ASP A 174 73.97 -30.07 31.18
N VAL A 175 73.18 -31.08 31.58
CA VAL A 175 72.02 -31.54 30.80
C VAL A 175 70.97 -30.44 30.68
N SER A 176 70.71 -29.68 31.75
CA SER A 176 69.73 -28.59 31.70
C SER A 176 70.13 -27.50 30.70
N ASP A 177 71.39 -27.06 30.70
CA ASP A 177 71.87 -25.96 29.87
C ASP A 177 72.15 -26.39 28.42
N ASN A 178 72.74 -27.58 28.22
CA ASN A 178 73.27 -27.98 26.92
C ASN A 178 72.39 -28.97 26.14
N VAL A 179 71.45 -29.67 26.82
CA VAL A 179 70.58 -30.67 26.18
C VAL A 179 69.11 -30.25 26.26
N SER A 180 68.62 -29.94 27.45
CA SER A 180 67.21 -29.65 27.71
C SER A 180 66.80 -28.27 27.19
N LYS A 181 67.58 -27.24 27.51
CA LYS A 181 67.26 -25.85 27.12
C LYS A 181 67.10 -25.66 25.60
N PRO A 182 67.98 -26.18 24.73
CA PRO A 182 67.78 -26.04 23.28
C PRO A 182 66.47 -26.67 22.77
N VAL A 183 66.06 -27.82 23.32
CA VAL A 183 64.80 -28.48 22.94
C VAL A 183 63.60 -27.68 23.45
N LEU A 184 63.66 -27.19 24.69
CA LEU A 184 62.61 -26.34 25.27
C LEU A 184 62.45 -25.01 24.54
N ASP A 185 63.55 -24.34 24.21
CA ASP A 185 63.50 -23.03 23.54
C ASP A 185 62.75 -23.14 22.19
N VAL A 186 62.88 -24.27 21.47
CA VAL A 186 62.10 -24.53 20.25
C VAL A 186 60.63 -24.84 20.57
N ALA A 187 60.36 -25.76 21.50
CA ALA A 187 58.99 -26.10 21.87
C ALA A 187 58.18 -24.87 22.35
N ILE A 188 58.79 -24.02 23.17
CA ILE A 188 58.15 -22.80 23.67
C ILE A 188 57.90 -21.81 22.53
N ALA A 189 58.88 -21.62 21.64
CA ALA A 189 58.70 -20.73 20.50
C ALA A 189 57.55 -21.20 19.60
N ASP A 190 57.41 -22.52 19.40
CA ASP A 190 56.29 -23.09 18.65
C ASP A 190 54.94 -22.88 19.36
N LEU A 191 54.90 -23.01 20.69
CA LEU A 191 53.68 -22.75 21.46
C LEU A 191 53.29 -21.27 21.42
N GLU A 192 54.24 -20.37 21.61
CA GLU A 192 54.02 -18.92 21.52
C GLU A 192 53.54 -18.50 20.12
N GLU A 193 54.14 -19.07 19.06
CA GLU A 193 53.69 -18.82 17.68
C GLU A 193 52.27 -19.37 17.44
N ALA A 194 51.94 -20.54 17.97
CA ALA A 194 50.60 -21.12 17.89
C ALA A 194 49.55 -20.25 18.61
N GLU A 195 49.87 -19.75 19.80
CA GLU A 195 49.04 -18.81 20.56
C GLU A 195 48.81 -17.50 19.80
N MET A 196 49.88 -16.92 19.26
CA MET A 196 49.81 -15.69 18.46
C MET A 196 48.99 -15.89 17.19
N GLY A 197 49.19 -17.01 16.48
CA GLY A 197 48.45 -17.37 15.28
C GLY A 197 46.96 -17.54 15.56
N LEU A 198 46.60 -18.22 16.65
CA LEU A 198 45.22 -18.39 17.08
C LEU A 198 44.57 -17.07 17.49
N ALA A 199 45.27 -16.23 18.25
CA ALA A 199 44.78 -14.90 18.63
C ALA A 199 44.54 -14.02 17.40
N ALA A 200 45.44 -14.06 16.42
CA ALA A 200 45.28 -13.35 15.15
C ALA A 200 44.11 -13.88 14.33
N HIS A 201 43.91 -15.20 14.29
CA HIS A 201 42.77 -15.83 13.63
C HIS A 201 41.43 -15.39 14.26
N LEU A 202 41.31 -15.48 15.59
CA LEU A 202 40.13 -15.05 16.34
C LEU A 202 39.82 -13.56 16.14
N ALA A 203 40.85 -12.70 16.17
CA ALA A 203 40.70 -11.28 15.87
C ALA A 203 40.21 -11.06 14.43
N GLY A 204 40.74 -11.82 13.46
CA GLY A 204 40.28 -11.81 12.07
C GLY A 204 38.80 -12.15 11.94
N VAL A 205 38.38 -13.29 12.49
CA VAL A 205 36.97 -13.74 12.49
C VAL A 205 36.07 -12.71 13.18
N ALA A 206 36.50 -12.10 14.29
CA ALA A 206 35.74 -11.04 14.96
C ALA A 206 35.59 -9.79 14.07
N THR A 207 36.65 -9.33 13.41
CA THR A 207 36.58 -8.19 12.49
C THR A 207 35.69 -8.46 11.27
N GLU A 208 35.72 -9.68 10.74
CA GLU A 208 34.83 -10.11 9.65
C GLU A 208 33.36 -10.14 10.11
N ALA A 209 33.08 -10.64 11.31
CA ALA A 209 31.75 -10.65 11.90
C ALA A 209 31.23 -9.23 12.14
N GLU A 210 32.06 -8.30 12.63
CA GLU A 210 31.69 -6.88 12.77
C GLU A 210 31.39 -6.22 11.42
N ALA A 211 32.22 -6.47 10.40
CA ALA A 211 32.00 -5.95 9.05
C ALA A 211 30.72 -6.52 8.42
N ALA A 212 30.45 -7.82 8.61
CA ALA A 212 29.22 -8.47 8.20
C ALA A 212 28.01 -7.83 8.89
N ALA A 213 28.06 -7.61 10.21
CA ALA A 213 27.00 -6.94 10.98
C ALA A 213 26.71 -5.52 10.46
N ALA A 214 27.77 -4.74 10.20
CA ALA A 214 27.65 -3.39 9.68
C ALA A 214 27.03 -3.36 8.28
N SER A 215 27.45 -4.29 7.41
CA SER A 215 26.91 -4.42 6.05
C SER A 215 25.43 -4.83 6.07
N ALA A 216 25.06 -5.82 6.90
CA ALA A 216 23.69 -6.25 7.07
C ALA A 216 22.80 -5.11 7.60
N THR A 217 23.28 -4.36 8.60
CA THR A 217 22.55 -3.20 9.15
C THR A 217 22.32 -2.14 8.07
N ARG A 218 23.35 -1.82 7.29
CA ARG A 218 23.24 -0.88 6.17
C ARG A 218 22.23 -1.36 5.12
N ASP A 219 22.28 -2.63 4.75
CA ASP A 219 21.43 -3.20 3.72
C ASP A 219 19.97 -3.29 4.18
N VAL A 220 19.70 -3.61 5.45
CA VAL A 220 18.37 -3.49 6.09
C VAL A 220 17.84 -2.05 5.99
N ILE A 221 18.67 -1.05 6.33
CA ILE A 221 18.27 0.36 6.28
C ILE A 221 17.97 0.78 4.83
N ILE A 222 18.80 0.41 3.87
CA ILE A 222 18.59 0.71 2.44
C ILE A 222 17.29 0.06 1.96
N ALA A 223 17.04 -1.21 2.28
CA ALA A 223 15.82 -1.91 1.91
C ALA A 223 14.57 -1.26 2.53
N LEU A 224 14.65 -0.85 3.80
CA LEU A 224 13.57 -0.16 4.50
C LEU A 224 13.25 1.20 3.87
N VAL A 225 14.29 2.03 3.64
CA VAL A 225 14.13 3.35 3.01
C VAL A 225 13.58 3.22 1.59
N ALA A 226 14.13 2.31 0.79
CA ALA A 226 13.65 2.05 -0.57
C ALA A 226 12.18 1.58 -0.57
N GLY A 227 11.82 0.69 0.35
CA GLY A 227 10.44 0.22 0.53
C GLY A 227 9.48 1.34 0.92
N ILE A 228 9.86 2.20 1.87
CA ILE A 228 9.08 3.38 2.27
C ILE A 228 8.89 4.32 1.07
N ILE A 229 9.97 4.64 0.34
CA ILE A 229 9.89 5.50 -0.85
C ILE A 229 8.94 4.90 -1.89
N ALA A 230 9.04 3.59 -2.15
CA ALA A 230 8.16 2.91 -3.10
C ALA A 230 6.68 3.00 -2.69
N VAL A 231 6.35 2.76 -1.41
CA VAL A 231 4.98 2.87 -0.87
C VAL A 231 4.48 4.32 -0.93
N VAL A 232 5.31 5.30 -0.60
CA VAL A 232 4.96 6.73 -0.68
C VAL A 232 4.69 7.14 -2.13
N LEU A 233 5.55 6.76 -3.08
CA LEU A 233 5.36 7.05 -4.50
C LEU A 233 4.08 6.41 -5.04
N LEU A 234 3.81 5.15 -4.68
CA LEU A 234 2.58 4.46 -5.03
C LEU A 234 1.35 5.17 -4.45
N GLY A 235 1.42 5.60 -3.19
CA GLY A 235 0.38 6.36 -2.51
C GLY A 235 0.12 7.73 -3.13
N LEU A 236 1.16 8.48 -3.48
CA LEU A 236 1.05 9.77 -4.16
C LEU A 236 0.45 9.62 -5.57
N TRP A 237 0.89 8.61 -6.30
CA TRP A 237 0.36 8.29 -7.63
C TRP A 237 -1.14 7.94 -7.55
N MET A 238 -1.53 7.10 -6.59
CA MET A 238 -2.93 6.77 -6.30
C MET A 238 -3.75 8.02 -5.97
N ALA A 239 -3.29 8.80 -4.99
CA ALA A 239 -3.98 9.99 -4.52
C ALA A 239 -4.19 10.99 -5.66
N ARG A 240 -3.20 11.14 -6.56
CA ARG A 240 -3.31 12.00 -7.74
C ARG A 240 -4.40 11.53 -8.71
N ILE A 241 -4.52 10.23 -8.96
CA ILE A 241 -5.57 9.67 -9.84
C ILE A 241 -6.95 9.89 -9.24
N ILE A 242 -7.14 9.54 -7.97
CA ILE A 242 -8.43 9.69 -7.28
C ILE A 242 -8.83 11.16 -7.21
N LYS A 243 -7.91 12.04 -6.78
CA LYS A 243 -8.15 13.48 -6.69
C LYS A 243 -8.62 14.05 -8.02
N ARG A 244 -7.97 13.70 -9.13
CA ARG A 244 -8.36 14.18 -10.47
C ARG A 244 -9.81 13.80 -10.78
N GLN A 245 -10.19 12.53 -10.60
CA GLN A 245 -11.54 12.06 -10.90
C GLN A 245 -12.61 12.70 -10.00
N VAL A 246 -12.30 12.89 -8.72
CA VAL A 246 -13.21 13.57 -7.77
C VAL A 246 -13.42 15.02 -8.17
N VAL A 247 -12.36 15.73 -8.58
CA VAL A 247 -12.46 17.13 -9.04
C VAL A 247 -13.28 17.26 -10.32
N GLU A 248 -13.20 16.30 -11.25
CA GLU A 248 -14.06 16.27 -12.45
C GLU A 248 -15.55 16.19 -12.09
N VAL A 249 -15.91 15.29 -11.16
CA VAL A 249 -17.30 15.15 -10.69
C VAL A 249 -17.74 16.40 -9.93
N GLN A 250 -16.88 16.95 -9.07
CA GLN A 250 -17.16 18.17 -8.33
C GLN A 250 -17.46 19.35 -9.28
N ARG A 251 -16.67 19.53 -10.34
CA ARG A 251 -16.90 20.60 -11.31
C ARG A 251 -18.26 20.50 -12.00
N ALA A 252 -18.68 19.29 -12.38
CA ALA A 252 -19.99 19.07 -13.01
C ALA A 252 -21.14 19.32 -12.02
N LEU A 253 -20.96 18.99 -10.74
CA LEU A 253 -21.92 19.32 -9.68
C LEU A 253 -22.01 20.82 -9.42
N ASP A 254 -20.87 21.53 -9.39
CA ASP A 254 -20.83 22.99 -9.21
C ASP A 254 -21.55 23.70 -10.38
N ALA A 255 -21.34 23.23 -11.62
CA ALA A 255 -22.06 23.73 -12.79
C ALA A 255 -23.58 23.49 -12.68
N LEU A 256 -24.00 22.28 -12.31
CA LEU A 256 -25.39 21.94 -12.05
C LEU A 256 -26.02 22.83 -10.98
N ALA A 257 -25.29 23.13 -9.90
CA ALA A 257 -25.77 24.02 -8.83
C ALA A 257 -26.03 25.45 -9.31
N THR A 258 -25.32 25.90 -10.36
CA THR A 258 -25.56 27.20 -11.01
C THR A 258 -26.60 27.15 -12.13
N GLY A 259 -27.22 25.98 -12.38
CA GLY A 259 -28.22 25.77 -13.42
C GLY A 259 -27.66 25.39 -14.80
N ASP A 260 -26.35 25.23 -14.93
CA ASP A 260 -25.73 24.73 -16.15
C ASP A 260 -25.84 23.20 -16.22
N LEU A 261 -26.79 22.71 -17.01
CA LEU A 261 -26.99 21.29 -17.25
C LEU A 261 -26.08 20.72 -18.35
N THR A 262 -25.23 21.53 -18.99
CA THR A 262 -24.42 21.09 -20.15
C THR A 262 -23.05 20.54 -19.76
N ALA A 263 -22.55 20.88 -18.57
CA ALA A 263 -21.26 20.42 -18.07
C ALA A 263 -21.30 18.93 -17.66
N THR A 264 -20.44 18.12 -18.28
CA THR A 264 -20.31 16.67 -18.00
C THR A 264 -19.03 16.36 -17.22
N ALA A 265 -19.08 15.38 -16.32
CA ALA A 265 -17.90 14.88 -15.62
C ALA A 265 -17.14 13.88 -16.51
N ASP A 266 -15.92 14.24 -16.95
CA ASP A 266 -15.10 13.38 -17.81
C ASP A 266 -14.37 12.30 -17.01
N VAL A 267 -15.11 11.27 -16.58
CA VAL A 267 -14.58 10.15 -15.79
C VAL A 267 -14.89 8.82 -16.48
N HIS A 268 -13.86 8.21 -17.08
CA HIS A 268 -13.97 6.91 -17.77
C HIS A 268 -13.67 5.68 -16.90
N SER A 269 -13.65 5.84 -15.58
CA SER A 269 -13.42 4.75 -14.63
C SER A 269 -14.68 3.88 -14.47
N THR A 270 -14.51 2.60 -14.14
CA THR A 270 -15.64 1.72 -13.78
C THR A 270 -15.79 1.53 -12.26
N ASP A 271 -15.05 2.29 -11.45
CA ASP A 271 -15.11 2.25 -9.99
C ASP A 271 -16.26 3.10 -9.41
N GLU A 272 -16.26 3.31 -8.09
CA GLU A 272 -17.29 4.08 -7.41
C GLU A 272 -17.43 5.51 -7.97
N ILE A 273 -16.33 6.18 -8.30
CA ILE A 273 -16.36 7.55 -8.82
C ILE A 273 -16.91 7.58 -10.25
N GLY A 274 -16.52 6.61 -11.08
CA GLY A 274 -17.08 6.45 -12.42
C GLY A 274 -18.59 6.21 -12.41
N ARG A 275 -19.08 5.37 -11.48
CA ARG A 275 -20.53 5.19 -11.29
C ARG A 275 -21.23 6.47 -10.84
N MET A 276 -20.62 7.25 -9.94
CA MET A 276 -21.17 8.55 -9.54
C MET A 276 -21.28 9.52 -10.72
N ALA A 277 -20.24 9.59 -11.56
CA ALA A 277 -20.24 10.43 -12.76
C ALA A 277 -21.34 10.01 -13.76
N ALA A 278 -21.54 8.70 -13.96
CA ALA A 278 -22.60 8.18 -14.80
C ALA A 278 -24.00 8.51 -14.24
N SER A 279 -24.22 8.32 -12.94
CA SER A 279 -25.49 8.68 -12.29
C SER A 279 -25.78 10.18 -12.37
N LEU A 280 -24.77 11.04 -12.22
CA LEU A 280 -24.90 12.49 -12.39
C LEU A 280 -25.33 12.84 -13.82
N THR A 281 -24.71 12.21 -14.82
CA THR A 281 -25.04 12.41 -16.23
C THR A 281 -26.51 12.04 -16.51
N THR A 282 -26.98 10.91 -15.98
CA THR A 282 -28.39 10.52 -16.09
C THR A 282 -29.32 11.54 -15.43
N ALA A 283 -28.98 12.02 -14.22
CA ALA A 283 -29.79 13.03 -13.52
C ALA A 283 -29.86 14.36 -14.28
N GLN A 284 -28.75 14.83 -14.84
CA GLN A 284 -28.72 16.02 -15.70
C GLN A 284 -29.58 15.86 -16.96
N ALA A 285 -29.57 14.67 -17.59
CA ALA A 285 -30.39 14.39 -18.76
C ALA A 285 -31.90 14.45 -18.42
N SER A 286 -32.32 13.80 -17.34
CA SER A 286 -33.73 13.85 -16.88
C SER A 286 -34.18 15.25 -16.49
N LEU A 287 -33.30 16.04 -15.85
CA LEU A 287 -33.62 17.43 -15.52
C LEU A 287 -33.76 18.29 -16.78
N ARG A 288 -32.92 18.07 -17.80
CA ARG A 288 -33.00 18.77 -19.08
C ARG A 288 -34.30 18.45 -19.82
N GLU A 289 -34.71 17.18 -19.85
CA GLU A 289 -35.98 16.73 -20.41
C GLU A 289 -37.18 17.35 -19.66
N THR A 290 -37.13 17.39 -18.33
CA THR A 290 -38.16 18.03 -17.50
C THR A 290 -38.28 19.53 -17.83
N LEU A 291 -37.16 20.25 -17.94
CA LEU A 291 -37.17 21.67 -18.30
C LEU A 291 -37.65 21.92 -19.73
N GLN A 292 -37.36 21.03 -20.68
CA GLN A 292 -37.91 21.10 -22.04
C GLN A 292 -39.45 20.99 -22.01
N GLY A 293 -40.00 20.05 -21.24
CA GLY A 293 -41.45 19.94 -21.06
C GLY A 293 -42.09 21.18 -20.40
N VAL A 294 -41.38 21.82 -19.46
CA VAL A 294 -41.83 23.10 -18.86
C VAL A 294 -41.87 24.21 -19.90
N ILE A 295 -40.86 24.31 -20.77
CA ILE A 295 -40.80 25.30 -21.85
C ILE A 295 -41.96 25.10 -22.84
N GLU A 296 -42.21 23.85 -23.26
CA GLU A 296 -43.31 23.51 -24.18
C GLU A 296 -44.68 23.83 -23.57
N THR A 297 -44.88 23.50 -22.30
CA THR A 297 -46.12 23.82 -21.57
C THR A 297 -46.29 25.33 -21.43
N ALA A 298 -45.23 26.08 -21.12
CA ALA A 298 -45.27 27.53 -21.02
C ALA A 298 -45.61 28.19 -22.37
N ALA A 299 -45.09 27.66 -23.48
CA ALA A 299 -45.44 28.12 -24.83
C ALA A 299 -46.92 27.86 -25.16
N THR A 300 -47.44 26.69 -24.77
CA THR A 300 -48.87 26.37 -24.92
C THR A 300 -49.75 27.32 -24.12
N VAL A 301 -49.36 27.62 -22.87
CA VAL A 301 -50.06 28.58 -22.01
C VAL A 301 -50.02 29.99 -22.61
N ALA A 302 -48.89 30.42 -23.16
CA ALA A 302 -48.76 31.72 -23.82
C ALA A 302 -49.68 31.83 -25.04
N ALA A 303 -49.72 30.80 -25.91
CA ALA A 303 -50.61 30.76 -27.06
C ALA A 303 -52.09 30.77 -26.64
N ALA A 304 -52.48 29.99 -25.63
CA ALA A 304 -53.84 30.01 -25.10
C ALA A 304 -54.24 31.37 -24.52
N ALA A 305 -53.29 32.09 -23.91
CA ALA A 305 -53.52 33.45 -23.41
C ALA A 305 -53.72 34.46 -24.56
N GLU A 306 -53.01 34.30 -25.68
CA GLU A 306 -53.22 35.11 -26.90
C GLU A 306 -54.59 34.84 -27.53
N GLU A 307 -54.98 33.56 -27.67
CA GLU A 307 -56.31 33.18 -28.15
C GLU A 307 -57.43 33.72 -27.25
N LEU A 308 -57.27 33.62 -25.93
CA LEU A 308 -58.22 34.18 -24.96
C LEU A 308 -58.31 35.70 -25.07
N SER A 309 -57.18 36.39 -25.28
CA SER A 309 -57.17 37.84 -25.50
C SER A 309 -57.91 38.22 -26.78
N ALA A 310 -57.75 37.46 -27.86
CA ALA A 310 -58.46 37.69 -29.11
C ALA A 310 -59.97 37.45 -28.97
N ALA A 311 -60.37 36.35 -28.32
CA ALA A 311 -61.77 36.04 -28.05
C ALA A 311 -62.44 37.13 -27.18
N ASN A 312 -61.74 37.63 -26.16
CA ASN A 312 -62.24 38.73 -25.34
C ASN A 312 -62.44 40.03 -26.15
N ALA A 313 -61.57 40.32 -27.13
CA ALA A 313 -61.73 41.48 -28.01
C ALA A 313 -62.98 41.33 -28.92
N GLU A 314 -63.24 40.13 -29.43
CA GLU A 314 -64.45 39.83 -30.22
C GLU A 314 -65.72 39.95 -29.37
N VAL A 315 -65.70 39.44 -28.14
CA VAL A 315 -66.82 39.58 -27.18
C VAL A 315 -67.09 41.06 -26.86
N ALA A 316 -66.04 41.87 -26.68
CA ALA A 316 -66.18 43.30 -26.46
C ALA A 316 -66.86 43.99 -27.67
N ALA A 317 -66.39 43.69 -28.89
CA ALA A 317 -66.99 44.23 -30.12
C ALA A 317 -68.46 43.80 -30.29
N GLY A 318 -68.78 42.53 -30.05
CA GLY A 318 -70.16 42.03 -30.10
C GLY A 318 -71.06 42.65 -29.03
N SER A 319 -70.50 42.97 -27.86
CA SER A 319 -71.21 43.70 -26.80
C SER A 319 -71.53 45.14 -27.21
N ASP A 320 -70.59 45.84 -27.87
CA ASP A 320 -70.80 47.18 -28.42
C ASP A 320 -71.88 47.19 -29.51
N GLU A 321 -71.86 46.21 -30.42
CA GLU A 321 -72.89 46.05 -31.46
C GLU A 321 -74.27 45.75 -30.85
N THR A 322 -74.34 44.85 -29.87
CA THR A 322 -75.59 44.53 -29.14
C THR A 322 -76.14 45.77 -28.44
N SER A 323 -75.27 46.57 -27.81
CA SER A 323 -75.65 47.83 -27.18
C SER A 323 -76.23 48.83 -28.19
N ALA A 324 -75.58 48.96 -29.36
CA ALA A 324 -76.08 49.82 -30.44
C ALA A 324 -77.45 49.36 -30.96
N GLN A 325 -77.65 48.06 -31.18
CA GLN A 325 -78.94 47.49 -31.59
C GLN A 325 -80.02 47.71 -30.53
N ALA A 326 -79.70 47.54 -29.24
CA ALA A 326 -80.62 47.84 -28.16
C ALA A 326 -81.07 49.32 -28.18
N GLY A 327 -80.16 50.24 -28.52
CA GLY A 327 -80.47 51.65 -28.75
C GLY A 327 -81.45 51.86 -29.92
N VAL A 328 -81.25 51.16 -31.05
CA VAL A 328 -82.16 51.20 -32.21
C VAL A 328 -83.54 50.66 -31.84
N VAL A 329 -83.61 49.53 -31.12
CA VAL A 329 -84.86 48.92 -30.66
C VAL A 329 -85.59 49.86 -29.70
N ALA A 330 -84.89 50.51 -28.76
CA ALA A 330 -85.47 51.50 -27.87
C ALA A 330 -86.09 52.67 -28.65
N ALA A 331 -85.37 53.22 -29.63
CA ALA A 331 -85.88 54.28 -30.51
C ALA A 331 -87.11 53.83 -31.33
N ALA A 332 -87.10 52.59 -31.84
CA ALA A 332 -88.25 52.02 -32.54
C ALA A 332 -89.45 51.84 -31.60
N ALA A 333 -89.23 51.37 -30.36
CA ALA A 333 -90.26 51.26 -29.34
C ALA A 333 -90.86 52.63 -28.97
N GLU A 334 -90.05 53.68 -28.87
CA GLU A 334 -90.53 55.06 -28.70
C GLU A 334 -91.40 55.53 -29.87
N GLN A 335 -91.01 55.21 -31.10
CA GLN A 335 -91.83 55.53 -32.28
C GLN A 335 -93.15 54.75 -32.29
N VAL A 336 -93.12 53.45 -31.98
CA VAL A 336 -94.34 52.64 -31.86
C VAL A 336 -95.25 53.19 -30.77
N SER A 337 -94.69 53.56 -29.62
CA SER A 337 -95.43 54.22 -28.54
C SER A 337 -96.16 55.47 -29.08
N ARG A 338 -95.43 56.40 -29.72
CA ARG A 338 -96.00 57.61 -30.34
C ARG A 338 -97.12 57.31 -31.33
N ASN A 339 -96.95 56.29 -32.16
CA ASN A 339 -97.98 55.85 -33.09
C ASN A 339 -99.21 55.30 -32.36
N VAL A 340 -99.03 54.52 -31.29
CA VAL A 340 -100.14 54.03 -30.44
C VAL A 340 -100.87 55.19 -29.78
N GLN A 341 -100.17 56.23 -29.27
CA GLN A 341 -100.85 57.43 -28.76
C GLN A 341 -101.61 58.17 -29.86
N THR A 342 -101.07 58.25 -31.07
CA THR A 342 -101.75 58.86 -32.23
C THR A 342 -103.01 58.08 -32.60
N VAL A 343 -102.94 56.74 -32.63
CA VAL A 343 -104.08 55.86 -32.88
C VAL A 343 -105.12 55.98 -31.77
N ALA A 344 -104.71 56.05 -30.50
CA ALA A 344 -105.61 56.26 -29.37
C ALA A 344 -106.35 57.60 -29.49
N ALA A 345 -105.65 58.69 -29.83
CA ALA A 345 -106.28 59.99 -30.10
C ALA A 345 -107.28 59.91 -31.27
N GLY A 346 -106.92 59.25 -32.37
CA GLY A 346 -107.83 59.02 -33.50
C GLY A 346 -109.05 58.16 -33.13
N ALA A 347 -108.88 57.17 -32.25
CA ALA A 347 -109.97 56.35 -31.73
C ALA A 347 -110.90 57.15 -30.79
N GLU A 348 -110.36 58.06 -29.98
CA GLU A 348 -111.16 59.00 -29.17
C GLU A 348 -111.98 59.95 -30.04
N GLU A 349 -111.37 60.49 -31.10
CA GLU A 349 -112.03 61.34 -32.09
C GLU A 349 -113.13 60.58 -32.83
N MET A 350 -112.85 59.36 -33.31
CA MET A 350 -113.88 58.45 -33.85
C MET A 350 -114.99 58.18 -32.86
N GLY A 351 -114.66 57.93 -31.59
CA GLY A 351 -115.63 57.72 -30.52
C GLY A 351 -116.50 58.95 -30.27
N ALA A 352 -115.94 60.16 -30.41
CA ALA A 352 -116.70 61.41 -30.39
C ALA A 352 -117.63 61.52 -31.61
N SER A 353 -117.14 61.27 -32.82
CA SER A 353 -117.95 61.26 -34.04
C SER A 353 -119.05 60.20 -34.00
N ILE A 354 -118.80 59.00 -33.46
CA ILE A 354 -119.83 57.96 -33.29
C ILE A 354 -120.90 58.43 -32.30
N ARG A 355 -120.52 59.09 -31.19
CA ARG A 355 -121.50 59.68 -30.26
C ARG A 355 -122.30 60.79 -30.92
N GLU A 356 -121.67 61.63 -31.74
CA GLU A 356 -122.32 62.68 -32.51
C GLU A 356 -123.26 62.10 -33.58
N ILE A 357 -122.85 61.08 -34.32
CA ILE A 357 -123.69 60.33 -35.27
C ILE A 357 -124.86 59.68 -34.53
N ALA A 358 -124.62 59.05 -33.38
CA ALA A 358 -125.68 58.44 -32.57
C ALA A 358 -126.65 59.50 -32.04
N GLN A 359 -126.18 60.68 -31.63
CA GLN A 359 -127.02 61.82 -31.28
C GLN A 359 -127.84 62.31 -32.47
N ASN A 360 -127.20 62.55 -33.63
CA ASN A 360 -127.85 62.98 -34.86
C ASN A 360 -128.87 61.95 -35.36
N ALA A 361 -128.57 60.65 -35.27
CA ALA A 361 -129.47 59.56 -35.62
C ALA A 361 -130.65 59.47 -34.64
N ASN A 362 -130.43 59.64 -33.33
CA ASN A 362 -131.52 59.76 -32.35
C ASN A 362 -132.40 60.98 -32.60
N GLN A 363 -131.79 62.12 -32.97
CA GLN A 363 -132.48 63.36 -33.28
C GLN A 363 -133.31 63.21 -34.55
N ALA A 364 -132.76 62.56 -35.58
CA ALA A 364 -133.48 62.18 -36.80
C ALA A 364 -134.64 61.19 -36.52
N ALA A 365 -134.42 60.18 -35.68
CA ALA A 365 -135.48 59.25 -35.26
C ALA A 365 -136.61 59.96 -34.49
N LYS A 366 -136.26 60.96 -33.66
CA LYS A 366 -137.22 61.79 -32.91
C LYS A 366 -138.06 62.67 -33.85
N VAL A 367 -137.44 63.24 -34.89
CA VAL A 367 -138.14 64.00 -35.96
C VAL A 367 -139.04 63.10 -36.79
N ALA A 368 -138.62 61.87 -37.08
CA ALA A 368 -139.45 60.89 -37.81
C ALA A 368 -140.65 60.35 -37.00
N SER A 369 -140.68 60.58 -35.68
CA SER A 369 -141.75 60.17 -34.77
C SER A 369 -142.77 61.27 -34.42
N GLN A 370 -142.65 62.46 -35.02
CA GLN A 370 -143.61 63.58 -34.89
C GLN A 370 -144.49 63.68 -36.14
#